data_AF-A0A1Q2GUQ5-F1
#
_entry.id   AF-A0A1Q2GUQ5-F1
#
_cell.length_a   1.000
_cell.length_b   1.000
_cell.length_c   1.000
_cell.angle_alpha   90.00
_cell.angle_beta   90.00
_cell.angle_gamma   90.00
#
_symmetry.space_group_name_H-M   'P 1'
#
loop_
_entity.id
_entity.type
_entity.pdbx_description
1 polymer ?
#
loop_
_entity_poly.entity_id
_entity_poly.type
_entity_poly.pdbx_seq_one_letter_code
_entity_poly.pdbx_strand_id
1 'polypeptide(L)'
;MEIINSFQAGLRNGINNNGHVVYCRYGLPHLVCLPINRPDDPLLSPAISHLKAMNGYFAQQFFIYLHNTLNSEDVVSGLYQYAMQSPVALSDYTKGELIEELSLLVTQNKLLIIPLYE
;
A
#
# COMPACT_ATOMS: atom_id res chain seq x y z
N MET A 1 17.81 16.73 20.94
CA MET A 1 16.89 15.64 21.32
C MET A 1 16.68 14.83 20.05
N GLU A 2 17.50 13.81 19.88
CA GLU A 2 17.54 12.99 18.66
C GLU A 2 16.56 11.84 18.81
N ILE A 3 15.63 11.71 17.87
CA ILE A 3 14.70 10.57 17.82
C ILE A 3 15.47 9.42 17.18
N ILE A 4 15.83 8.44 18.01
CA ILE A 4 16.53 7.22 17.62
C ILE A 4 15.52 6.30 16.92
N ASN A 5 15.47 6.36 15.59
CA ASN A 5 14.81 5.35 14.76
C ASN A 5 15.77 4.17 14.53
N SER A 6 15.85 3.26 15.49
CA SER A 6 16.61 2.02 15.33
C SER A 6 15.72 0.80 15.55
N PHE A 7 15.00 0.38 14.51
CA PHE A 7 14.63 -1.03 14.36
C PHE A 7 15.85 -1.77 13.79
N GLN A 8 16.59 -2.48 14.62
CA GLN A 8 17.73 -3.30 14.19
C GLN A 8 17.37 -4.77 13.97
N ALA A 9 17.57 -5.18 12.72
CA ALA A 9 18.34 -6.34 12.28
C ALA A 9 18.10 -7.70 12.97
N GLY A 10 17.13 -8.45 12.41
CA GLY A 10 17.07 -9.91 12.45
C GLY A 10 17.10 -10.46 11.02
N LEU A 11 18.20 -11.13 10.68
CA LEU A 11 18.62 -11.62 9.37
C LEU A 11 17.57 -12.39 8.54
N ARG A 12 17.11 -11.81 7.41
CA ARG A 12 16.89 -12.52 6.14
C ARG A 12 17.20 -11.58 4.96
N ASN A 13 18.07 -12.04 4.08
CA ASN A 13 18.52 -11.32 2.88
C ASN A 13 17.37 -11.02 1.92
N GLY A 14 17.24 -9.75 1.50
CA GLY A 14 16.50 -9.32 0.30
C GLY A 14 15.59 -8.09 0.49
N ILE A 15 16.18 -6.88 0.42
CA ILE A 15 15.56 -5.58 0.06
C ILE A 15 14.16 -5.28 0.64
N ASN A 16 14.04 -4.37 1.63
CA ASN A 16 12.86 -3.51 1.92
C ASN A 16 11.48 -3.93 1.35
N ASN A 17 10.98 -5.13 1.65
CA ASN A 17 9.84 -5.75 0.96
C ASN A 17 8.65 -5.99 1.88
N ASN A 18 8.39 -5.16 2.90
CA ASN A 18 7.28 -5.40 3.84
C ASN A 18 5.98 -4.67 3.45
N GLY A 19 5.90 -4.12 2.24
CA GLY A 19 4.82 -3.22 1.81
C GLY A 19 5.09 -1.75 2.11
N HIS A 20 4.08 -0.91 1.90
CA HIS A 20 4.12 0.54 2.09
C HIS A 20 3.08 0.98 3.10
N VAL A 21 3.49 1.77 4.09
CA VAL A 21 2.54 2.47 4.95
C VAL A 21 2.04 3.71 4.22
N VAL A 22 0.72 3.84 4.10
CA VAL A 22 0.03 4.99 3.54
C VAL A 22 -1.03 5.50 4.51
N TYR A 23 -1.33 6.79 4.42
CA TYR A 23 -2.35 7.44 5.24
C TYR A 23 -3.60 7.73 4.41
N CYS A 24 -4.74 7.21 4.83
CA CYS A 24 -6.02 7.48 4.15
C CYS A 24 -6.45 8.94 4.34
N ARG A 25 -7.53 9.39 3.68
CA ARG A 25 -8.09 10.76 3.83
C ARG A 25 -8.24 11.28 5.26
N TYR A 26 -8.41 10.38 6.24
CA TYR A 26 -8.59 10.72 7.65
C TYR A 26 -7.27 10.75 8.44
N GLY A 27 -6.13 10.57 7.78
CA GLY A 27 -4.82 10.50 8.41
C GLY A 27 -4.54 9.20 9.15
N LEU A 28 -5.36 8.16 8.97
CA LEU A 28 -5.18 6.86 9.61
C LEU A 28 -4.22 5.97 8.78
N PRO A 29 -3.26 5.30 9.43
CA PRO A 29 -2.26 4.49 8.74
C PRO A 29 -2.83 3.15 8.25
N HIS A 30 -2.42 2.78 7.04
CA HIS A 30 -2.75 1.51 6.40
C HIS A 30 -1.49 0.92 5.78
N LEU A 31 -1.28 -0.38 5.94
CA LEU A 31 -0.26 -1.13 5.22
C LEU A 31 -0.83 -1.59 3.88
N VAL A 32 -0.16 -1.22 2.80
CA VAL A 32 -0.41 -1.72 1.45
C VAL A 32 0.71 -2.69 1.08
N CYS A 33 0.41 -3.98 0.95
CA CYS A 33 1.43 -4.99 0.70
C CYS A 33 0.94 -6.08 -0.27
N LEU A 34 1.87 -6.76 -0.94
CA LEU A 34 1.55 -8.01 -1.64
C LEU A 34 1.24 -9.11 -0.61
N PRO A 35 0.43 -10.12 -0.95
CA PRO A 35 0.11 -11.22 -0.04
C PRO A 35 1.36 -11.95 0.49
N ILE A 36 2.37 -12.13 -0.36
CA ILE A 36 3.65 -12.77 0.01
C ILE A 36 4.47 -11.94 1.01
N ASN A 37 4.17 -10.65 1.13
CA ASN A 37 4.85 -9.70 2.00
C ASN A 37 3.99 -9.35 3.23
N ARG A 38 2.83 -9.98 3.40
CA ARG A 38 2.00 -9.77 4.58
C ARG A 38 2.79 -10.18 5.83
N PRO A 39 2.91 -9.32 6.86
CA PRO A 39 3.54 -9.69 8.11
C PRO A 39 2.83 -10.88 8.76
N ASP A 40 3.61 -11.83 9.28
CA ASP A 40 3.11 -12.94 10.10
C ASP A 40 2.96 -12.48 11.55
N ASP A 41 2.02 -11.55 11.76
CA ASP A 41 1.70 -10.97 13.06
C ASP A 41 0.25 -11.34 13.45
N PRO A 42 0.04 -12.13 14.53
CA PRO A 42 -1.29 -12.51 15.00
C PRO A 42 -2.18 -11.32 15.42
N LEU A 43 -1.59 -10.18 15.77
CA LEU A 43 -2.30 -8.98 16.21
C LEU A 43 -2.66 -8.06 15.03
N LEU A 44 -2.13 -8.34 13.84
CA LEU A 44 -2.41 -7.55 12.65
C LEU A 44 -3.86 -7.76 12.20
N SER A 45 -4.57 -6.66 12.01
CA SER A 45 -5.94 -6.67 11.50
C SER A 45 -6.03 -7.40 10.16
N PRO A 46 -7.20 -7.99 9.83
CA PRO A 46 -7.41 -8.54 8.50
C PRO A 46 -7.39 -7.44 7.43
N ALA A 47 -7.03 -7.82 6.20
CA ALA A 47 -7.14 -6.94 5.05
C ALA A 47 -8.61 -6.53 4.83
N ILE A 48 -8.80 -5.27 4.41
CA ILE A 48 -10.10 -4.64 4.31
C ILE A 48 -10.89 -5.23 3.12
N SER A 49 -11.75 -6.20 3.40
CA SER A 49 -12.51 -6.92 2.37
C SER A 49 -13.51 -6.04 1.61
N HIS A 50 -14.06 -5.00 2.23
CA HIS A 50 -15.05 -4.12 1.59
C HIS A 50 -14.46 -3.32 0.42
N LEU A 51 -13.13 -3.11 0.37
CA LEU A 51 -12.49 -2.39 -0.73
C LEU A 51 -12.60 -3.14 -2.06
N LYS A 52 -12.89 -4.45 -2.02
CA LYS A 52 -13.12 -5.29 -3.19
C LYS A 52 -14.52 -5.17 -3.78
N ALA A 53 -15.47 -4.60 -3.02
CA ALA A 53 -16.86 -4.52 -3.45
C ALA A 53 -16.99 -3.59 -4.68
N MET A 54 -18.07 -3.78 -5.45
CA MET A 54 -18.34 -3.02 -6.68
C MET A 54 -17.14 -2.98 -7.63
N ASN A 55 -16.51 -4.14 -7.85
CA ASN A 55 -15.35 -4.31 -8.73
C ASN A 55 -14.18 -3.35 -8.41
N GLY A 56 -13.90 -3.14 -7.13
CA GLY A 56 -12.80 -2.30 -6.69
C GLY A 56 -13.10 -0.80 -6.63
N TYR A 57 -14.35 -0.37 -6.82
CA TYR A 57 -14.74 1.05 -6.72
C TYR A 57 -14.26 1.68 -5.39
N PHE A 58 -14.45 0.98 -4.27
CA PHE A 58 -14.03 1.50 -2.96
C PHE A 58 -12.50 1.55 -2.80
N ALA A 59 -11.76 0.59 -3.37
CA ALA A 59 -10.30 0.67 -3.46
C ALA A 59 -9.86 1.90 -4.28
N GLN A 60 -10.55 2.18 -5.38
CA GLN A 60 -10.29 3.36 -6.22
C GLN A 60 -10.47 4.65 -5.42
N GLN A 61 -11.59 4.78 -4.71
CA GLN A 61 -11.85 5.94 -3.84
C GLN A 61 -10.81 6.05 -2.72
N PHE A 62 -10.35 4.93 -2.15
CA PHE A 62 -9.29 4.93 -1.14
C PHE A 62 -8.00 5.55 -1.68
N PHE A 63 -7.56 5.15 -2.87
CA PHE A 63 -6.32 5.68 -3.48
C PHE A 63 -6.46 7.13 -3.99
N ILE A 64 -7.64 7.51 -4.52
CA ILE A 64 -7.91 8.89 -4.97
C ILE A 64 -7.76 9.87 -3.80
N TYR A 65 -8.26 9.50 -2.62
CA TYR A 65 -8.31 10.36 -1.45
C TYR A 65 -7.25 10.02 -0.41
N LEU A 66 -6.07 9.53 -0.80
CA LEU A 66 -4.95 9.46 0.13
C LEU A 66 -4.61 10.85 0.69
N HIS A 67 -4.16 10.91 1.95
CA HIS A 67 -3.88 12.18 2.60
C HIS A 67 -2.68 12.88 1.96
N ASN A 68 -2.88 14.07 1.39
CA ASN A 68 -1.87 14.75 0.57
C ASN A 68 -0.58 15.12 1.34
N THR A 69 -0.67 15.44 2.63
CA THR A 69 0.50 15.89 3.42
C THR A 69 1.23 14.75 4.14
N LEU A 70 0.54 13.65 4.43
CA LEU A 70 1.12 12.54 5.20
C LEU A 70 1.71 11.46 4.29
N ASN A 71 1.40 11.51 3.00
CA ASN A 71 1.97 10.65 1.99
C ASN A 71 2.89 11.48 1.08
N SER A 72 3.87 10.81 0.47
CA SER A 72 4.63 11.39 -0.64
C SER A 72 3.70 11.72 -1.82
N GLU A 73 4.04 12.77 -2.59
CA GLU A 73 3.33 13.11 -3.83
C GLU A 73 3.29 11.93 -4.82
N ASP A 74 4.37 11.15 -4.83
CA ASP A 74 4.55 9.99 -5.71
C ASP A 74 4.04 8.67 -5.10
N VAL A 75 3.29 8.70 -4.00
CA VAL A 75 2.85 7.49 -3.28
C VAL A 75 2.15 6.48 -4.20
N VAL A 76 1.30 6.93 -5.12
CA VAL A 76 0.57 6.05 -6.05
C VAL A 76 1.53 5.37 -7.02
N SER A 77 2.46 6.13 -7.60
CA SER A 77 3.50 5.63 -8.49
C SER A 77 4.40 4.61 -7.80
N GLY A 78 4.83 4.91 -6.57
CA GLY A 78 5.64 4.00 -5.76
C GLY A 78 4.89 2.70 -5.41
N LEU A 79 3.62 2.80 -5.04
CA LEU A 79 2.77 1.63 -4.80
C LEU A 79 2.62 0.77 -6.05
N TYR A 80 2.44 1.39 -7.21
CA TYR A 80 2.30 0.68 -8.48
C TYR A 80 3.59 -0.04 -8.87
N GLN A 81 4.75 0.63 -8.79
CA GLN A 81 6.05 0.00 -9.04
C GLN A 81 6.30 -1.17 -8.08
N TYR A 82 5.98 -0.99 -6.80
CA TYR A 82 6.04 -2.06 -5.81
C TYR A 82 5.11 -3.23 -6.20
N ALA A 83 3.87 -2.95 -6.60
CA ALA A 83 2.92 -4.00 -6.94
C ALA A 83 3.33 -4.79 -8.20
N MET A 84 3.98 -4.14 -9.16
CA MET A 84 4.44 -4.76 -10.41
C MET A 84 5.72 -5.59 -10.23
N GLN A 85 6.49 -5.37 -9.16
CA GLN A 85 7.77 -6.06 -8.88
C GLN A 85 8.75 -6.03 -10.08
N SER A 86 8.63 -5.03 -10.96
CA SER A 86 9.37 -4.90 -12.22
C SER A 86 9.62 -3.42 -12.53
N PRO A 87 10.71 -3.06 -13.24
CA PRO A 87 10.92 -1.70 -13.72
C PRO A 87 9.82 -1.34 -14.73
N VAL A 88 8.83 -0.55 -14.30
CA VAL A 88 7.78 -0.03 -15.19
C VAL A 88 8.09 1.41 -15.57
N ALA A 89 7.95 1.72 -16.86
CA ALA A 89 8.01 3.08 -17.37
C ALA A 89 6.72 3.82 -16.95
N LEU A 90 6.83 4.63 -15.90
CA LEU A 90 5.69 5.40 -15.38
C LEU A 90 5.26 6.56 -16.29
N SER A 91 6.09 6.94 -17.26
CA SER A 91 5.80 8.01 -18.22
C SER A 91 4.56 7.75 -19.06
N ASP A 92 4.19 6.49 -19.21
CA ASP A 92 3.12 6.06 -20.11
C ASP A 92 1.75 6.03 -19.41
N TYR A 93 1.71 6.30 -18.10
CA TYR A 93 0.51 6.18 -17.28
C TYR A 93 0.18 7.50 -16.59
N THR A 94 -1.10 7.86 -16.63
CA THR A 94 -1.67 8.89 -15.76
C THR A 94 -1.88 8.34 -14.35
N LYS A 95 -1.93 9.24 -13.35
CA LYS A 95 -2.26 8.84 -11.97
C LYS A 95 -3.60 8.10 -11.87
N GLY A 96 -4.57 8.44 -12.71
CA GLY A 96 -5.88 7.77 -12.77
C GLY A 96 -5.76 6.30 -13.17
N GLU A 97 -5.02 6.02 -14.25
CA GLU A 97 -4.77 4.66 -14.73
C GLU A 97 -4.01 3.81 -13.71
N LEU A 98 -3.00 4.40 -13.05
CA LEU A 98 -2.29 3.71 -11.96
C LEU A 98 -3.23 3.32 -10.81
N ILE A 99 -4.14 4.22 -10.44
CA ILE A 99 -5.13 3.97 -9.39
C ILE A 99 -6.12 2.86 -9.82
N GLU A 100 -6.58 2.87 -11.07
CA GLU A 100 -7.46 1.83 -11.61
C GLU A 100 -6.80 0.44 -11.54
N GLU A 101 -5.54 0.34 -11.97
CA GLU A 101 -4.76 -0.90 -11.90
C GLU A 101 -4.56 -1.37 -10.46
N LEU A 102 -4.16 -0.48 -9.55
CA LEU A 102 -4.02 -0.81 -8.13
C LEU A 102 -5.34 -1.34 -7.53
N SER A 103 -6.47 -0.73 -7.91
CA SER A 103 -7.81 -1.13 -7.44
C SER A 103 -8.21 -2.52 -7.96
N LEU A 104 -7.83 -2.84 -9.19
CA LEU A 104 -8.02 -4.17 -9.76
C LEU A 104 -7.19 -5.22 -9.02
N LEU A 105 -5.93 -4.91 -8.68
CA LEU A 105 -5.08 -5.81 -7.90
C LEU A 105 -5.66 -6.08 -6.50
N VAL A 106 -6.24 -5.07 -5.85
CA VAL A 106 -6.95 -5.25 -4.57
C VAL A 106 -8.14 -6.21 -4.74
N THR A 107 -8.93 -6.03 -5.79
CA THR A 107 -10.07 -6.89 -6.10
C THR A 107 -9.65 -8.35 -6.33
N GLN A 108 -8.50 -8.56 -6.96
CA GLN A 108 -7.91 -9.87 -7.23
C GLN A 108 -7.16 -10.49 -6.04
N ASN A 109 -7.15 -9.85 -4.86
CA ASN A 109 -6.29 -10.21 -3.72
C ASN A 109 -4.79 -10.26 -4.05
N LYS A 110 -4.34 -9.56 -5.09
CA LYS A 110 -2.92 -9.44 -5.43
C LYS A 110 -2.25 -8.28 -4.69
N LEU A 111 -3.04 -7.35 -4.17
CA LEU A 111 -2.61 -6.29 -3.29
C LEU A 111 -3.54 -6.24 -2.08
N LEU A 112 -2.98 -6.16 -0.89
CA LEU A 112 -3.73 -6.11 0.36
C LEU A 112 -3.65 -4.70 0.93
N ILE A 113 -4.74 -4.24 1.54
CA ILE A 113 -4.79 -3.00 2.33
C ILE A 113 -5.23 -3.40 3.73
N ILE A 114 -4.37 -3.16 4.72
CA ILE A 114 -4.54 -3.60 6.10
C ILE A 114 -4.50 -2.36 7.00
N PRO A 115 -5.51 -2.13 7.85
CA PRO A 115 -5.47 -1.01 8.79
C PRO A 115 -4.39 -1.28 9.85
N LEU A 116 -3.68 -0.23 10.28
CA LEU A 116 -2.65 -0.28 11.32
C LEU A 116 -3.08 0.47 12.60
N TYR A 117 -4.38 0.65 12.78
CA TYR A 117 -4.98 1.29 13.94
C TYR A 117 -5.90 0.29 14.65
N GLU A 118 -6.06 0.48 15.95
CA GLU A 118 -6.90 -0.34 16.82
C GLU A 118 -8.40 -0.17 16.53
#